data_AF-A0A498IBB8-F1
#
_entry.id   AF-A0A498IBB8-F1
#
_cell.length_a   1.000
_cell.length_b   1.000
_cell.length_c   1.000
_cell.angle_alpha   90.00
_cell.angle_beta   90.00
_cell.angle_gamma   90.00
#
_symmetry.space_group_name_H-M   'P 1'
#
loop_
_entity.id
_entity.type
_entity.pdbx_description
1 polymer ?
#
loop_
_entity_poly.entity_id
_entity_poly.type
_entity_poly.pdbx_seq_one_letter_code
_entity_poly.pdbx_strand_id
1 'polypeptide(L)'
;MDNGDISLSLEDMYVKISNGKHGCSWEEFQAYKQLKSLGYIVGRHGVPWSMKIVKSNHESVSSYGCRDHDEAVDLDSEESRSVIGLFNEMQINEVRLVFDVYLPNSKFRKSSPGDPSFVLCFTRGHPPSKADLEALERRCGNIPVKVCHVEQGIVSLFSFDKVELPILP
;
A
#
# COMPACT_ATOMS: atom_id res chain seq x y z
N MET A 1 -33.52 10.99 -1.36
CA MET A 1 -32.90 12.29 -1.05
C MET A 1 -31.58 12.33 -1.80
N ASP A 2 -31.42 13.35 -2.62
CA ASP A 2 -30.29 13.55 -3.52
C ASP A 2 -29.02 13.76 -2.68
N ASN A 3 -28.14 12.76 -2.64
CA ASN A 3 -26.82 12.91 -2.01
C ASN A 3 -25.99 13.71 -3.01
N GLY A 4 -26.19 15.04 -2.99
CA GLY A 4 -25.62 15.95 -3.96
C GLY A 4 -24.13 15.68 -4.12
N ASP A 5 -23.67 15.73 -5.37
CA ASP A 5 -22.27 15.71 -5.75
C ASP A 5 -21.53 16.88 -5.09
N ILE A 6 -21.23 16.77 -3.80
CA ILE A 6 -20.45 17.73 -3.05
C ILE A 6 -19.01 17.53 -3.51
N SER A 7 -18.56 18.38 -4.42
CA SER A 7 -17.17 18.46 -4.83
C SER A 7 -16.31 18.77 -3.61
N LEU A 8 -15.43 17.84 -3.25
CA LEU A 8 -14.50 18.01 -2.14
C LEU A 8 -13.40 19.01 -2.56
N SER A 9 -13.20 20.06 -1.78
CA SER A 9 -12.11 21.01 -2.06
C SER A 9 -10.74 20.35 -1.84
N LEU A 10 -9.70 20.92 -2.45
CA LEU A 10 -8.33 20.44 -2.24
C LEU A 10 -7.89 20.62 -0.78
N GLU A 11 -8.35 21.68 -0.12
CA GLU A 11 -8.11 21.96 1.30
C GLU A 11 -8.73 20.89 2.19
N ASP A 12 -9.99 20.51 1.93
CA ASP A 12 -10.67 19.44 2.66
C ASP A 12 -9.98 18.08 2.46
N MET A 13 -9.43 17.82 1.27
CA MET A 13 -8.60 16.63 1.03
C MET A 13 -7.33 16.64 1.89
N TYR A 14 -6.62 17.77 1.97
CA TYR A 14 -5.43 17.87 2.81
C TYR A 14 -5.74 17.64 4.28
N VAL A 15 -6.82 18.25 4.79
CA VAL A 15 -7.28 18.06 6.18
C VAL A 15 -7.61 16.59 6.45
N LYS A 16 -8.24 15.89 5.50
CA LYS A 16 -8.51 14.45 5.64
C LYS A 16 -7.22 13.64 5.70
N ILE A 17 -6.26 13.88 4.81
CA ILE A 17 -4.98 13.15 4.78
C ILE A 17 -4.15 13.42 6.04
N SER A 18 -4.11 14.66 6.53
CA SER A 18 -3.35 15.02 7.73
C SER A 18 -3.89 14.38 9.01
N ASN A 19 -5.18 14.03 9.05
CA ASN A 19 -5.80 13.41 10.23
C ASN A 19 -5.32 11.97 10.47
N GLY A 20 -4.60 11.33 9.55
CA GLY A 20 -3.99 10.00 9.73
C GLY A 20 -4.99 8.84 9.92
N LYS A 21 -6.30 9.11 9.86
CA LYS A 21 -7.39 8.13 10.01
C LYS A 21 -7.68 7.34 8.74
N HIS A 22 -7.04 7.71 7.63
CA HIS A 22 -7.14 7.04 6.36
C HIS A 22 -5.78 6.40 6.12
N GLY A 23 -5.72 5.17 5.62
CA GLY A 23 -4.48 4.36 5.49
C GLY A 23 -3.43 4.90 4.51
N CYS A 24 -3.31 6.21 4.37
CA CYS A 24 -2.35 6.96 3.59
C CYS A 24 -1.89 8.16 4.43
N SER A 25 -0.59 8.25 4.74
CA SER A 25 -0.02 9.44 5.38
C SER A 25 0.37 10.51 4.36
N TRP A 26 0.67 11.72 4.85
CA TRP A 26 1.15 12.81 4.01
C TRP A 26 2.47 12.47 3.32
N GLU A 27 3.37 11.81 4.04
CA GLU A 27 4.68 11.40 3.55
C GLU A 27 4.55 10.35 2.44
N GLU A 28 3.63 9.40 2.58
CA GLU A 28 3.32 8.41 1.53
C GLU A 28 2.79 9.08 0.27
N PHE A 29 1.94 10.11 0.41
CA PHE A 29 1.45 10.88 -0.72
C PHE A 29 2.60 11.63 -1.42
N GLN A 30 3.54 12.21 -0.68
CA GLN A 30 4.70 12.88 -1.26
C GLN A 30 5.58 11.90 -2.05
N ALA A 31 5.85 10.71 -1.50
CA ALA A 31 6.58 9.67 -2.22
C ALA A 31 5.84 9.18 -3.46
N TYR A 32 4.53 8.95 -3.36
CA TYR A 32 3.68 8.60 -4.49
C TYR A 32 3.77 9.67 -5.59
N LYS A 33 3.63 10.95 -5.24
CA LYS A 33 3.71 12.07 -6.18
C LYS A 33 5.05 12.08 -6.92
N GLN A 34 6.16 11.90 -6.21
CA GLN A 34 7.50 11.87 -6.81
C GLN A 34 7.68 10.67 -7.75
N LEU A 35 7.24 9.48 -7.34
CA LEU A 35 7.30 8.29 -8.20
C LEU A 35 6.45 8.49 -9.47
N LYS A 36 5.25 9.04 -9.32
CA LYS A 36 4.37 9.36 -10.46
C LYS A 36 4.99 10.38 -11.41
N SER A 37 5.64 11.43 -10.90
CA SER A 37 6.29 12.44 -11.75
C SER A 37 7.46 11.88 -12.55
N LEU A 38 8.13 10.84 -12.03
CA LEU A 38 9.19 10.11 -12.73
C LEU A 38 8.65 9.10 -13.76
N GLY A 39 7.32 8.98 -13.90
CA GLY A 39 6.67 8.10 -14.86
C GLY A 39 6.43 6.67 -14.37
N TYR A 40 6.78 6.36 -13.12
CA TYR A 40 6.53 5.03 -12.57
C TYR A 40 5.02 4.74 -12.47
N ILE A 41 4.73 3.45 -12.53
CA ILE A 41 3.42 2.92 -12.20
C ILE A 41 3.50 2.44 -10.76
N VAL A 42 2.56 2.90 -9.93
CA VAL A 42 2.62 2.71 -8.48
C VAL A 42 1.31 2.08 -8.02
N GLY A 43 1.39 0.89 -7.44
CA GLY A 43 0.30 0.18 -6.79
C GLY A 43 0.48 0.16 -5.28
N ARG A 44 -0.60 0.03 -4.51
CA ARG A 44 -0.50 -0.17 -3.06
C ARG A 44 -0.04 -1.60 -2.78
N HIS A 45 0.96 -1.74 -1.93
CA HIS A 45 1.50 -3.05 -1.58
C HIS A 45 0.43 -3.90 -0.89
N GLY A 46 0.28 -5.15 -1.34
CA GLY A 46 -0.68 -6.11 -0.79
C GLY A 46 -2.16 -5.79 -1.06
N VAL A 47 -2.46 -4.76 -1.87
CA VAL A 47 -3.83 -4.38 -2.25
C VAL A 47 -4.07 -4.70 -3.73
N PRO A 48 -5.05 -5.57 -4.06
CA PRO A 48 -5.38 -5.87 -5.44
C PRO A 48 -5.82 -4.63 -6.23
N TRP A 49 -5.37 -4.52 -7.49
CA TRP A 49 -5.75 -3.43 -8.39
C TRP A 49 -7.25 -3.38 -8.73
N SER A 50 -7.91 -4.52 -8.67
CA SER A 50 -9.34 -4.67 -8.93
C SER A 50 -9.91 -5.73 -8.01
N MET A 51 -11.03 -5.43 -7.36
CA MET A 51 -11.84 -6.45 -6.70
C MET A 51 -12.52 -7.25 -7.81
N LYS A 52 -12.04 -8.46 -8.11
CA LYS A 52 -12.86 -9.40 -8.88
C LYS A 52 -14.03 -9.76 -7.98
N ILE A 53 -15.23 -9.28 -8.29
CA ILE A 53 -16.45 -9.77 -7.66
C ILE A 53 -16.52 -11.25 -8.02
N VAL A 54 -16.18 -12.11 -7.07
CA VAL A 54 -16.54 -13.52 -7.17
C VAL A 54 -18.06 -13.51 -7.00
N LYS A 55 -18.80 -13.70 -8.10
CA LYS A 55 -20.19 -14.15 -8.00
C LYS A 55 -20.10 -15.54 -7.37
N SER A 56 -20.19 -15.61 -6.04
CA SER A 56 -20.57 -16.86 -5.40
C SER A 56 -21.96 -17.16 -5.93
N ASN A 57 -22.11 -18.28 -6.63
CA ASN A 57 -23.42 -18.84 -6.93
C ASN A 57 -23.96 -19.36 -5.60
N HIS A 58 -24.46 -18.46 -4.77
CA HIS A 58 -25.42 -18.82 -3.75
C HIS A 58 -26.69 -18.06 -4.11
N GLU A 59 -27.69 -18.80 -4.59
CA GLU A 59 -29.05 -18.32 -4.60
C GLU A 59 -29.39 -17.85 -3.19
N SER A 60 -29.58 -16.55 -3.02
CA SER A 60 -30.34 -16.01 -1.91
C SER A 60 -31.24 -14.90 -2.41
N VAL A 61 -32.51 -15.24 -2.25
CA VAL A 61 -33.75 -14.54 -2.56
C VAL A 61 -33.68 -13.06 -2.20
N SER A 62 -34.24 -12.24 -3.09
CA SER A 62 -34.49 -10.82 -2.87
C SER A 62 -35.30 -10.58 -1.61
N SER A 63 -34.86 -9.67 -0.76
CA SER A 63 -35.76 -8.75 -0.07
C SER A 63 -34.97 -7.61 0.57
N TYR A 64 -35.09 -6.40 0.03
CA TYR A 64 -34.92 -5.19 0.83
C TYR A 64 -36.25 -4.42 0.80
N GLY A 65 -37.11 -4.78 1.75
CA GLY A 65 -38.04 -3.85 2.36
C GLY A 65 -37.37 -3.25 3.59
N CYS A 66 -37.26 -1.92 3.62
CA CYS A 66 -36.68 -1.14 4.72
C CYS A 66 -37.56 -1.26 5.96
N ARG A 67 -36.97 -1.50 7.15
CA ARG A 67 -37.52 -0.99 8.43
C ARG A 67 -36.48 -0.97 9.55
N ASP A 68 -36.65 0.05 10.37
CA ASP A 68 -35.76 0.58 11.39
C ASP A 68 -35.66 -0.25 12.69
N HIS A 69 -34.56 0.04 13.39
CA HIS A 69 -34.39 0.15 14.84
C HIS A 69 -34.18 -1.09 15.74
N ASP A 70 -33.30 -0.81 16.70
CA ASP A 70 -33.05 -1.40 18.03
C ASP A 70 -31.98 -2.47 18.26
N GLU A 71 -31.29 -2.22 19.37
CA GLU A 71 -30.10 -2.84 19.95
C GLU A 71 -30.12 -4.38 19.98
N ALA A 72 -29.04 -4.98 19.51
CA ALA A 72 -28.50 -6.20 20.10
C ALA A 72 -27.00 -6.29 19.80
N VAL A 73 -26.24 -6.49 20.87
CA VAL A 73 -24.86 -6.98 20.84
C VAL A 73 -24.80 -8.24 19.97
N ASP A 74 -24.02 -8.22 18.89
CA ASP A 74 -23.74 -9.42 18.12
C ASP A 74 -22.24 -9.67 18.09
N LEU A 75 -21.87 -10.69 18.85
CA LEU A 75 -20.58 -11.32 18.85
C LEU A 75 -20.37 -11.96 17.47
N ASP A 76 -19.16 -11.76 16.95
CA ASP A 76 -18.50 -12.68 16.02
C ASP A 76 -18.94 -12.63 14.55
N SER A 77 -18.23 -11.80 13.78
CA SER A 77 -17.87 -12.15 12.40
C SER A 77 -16.38 -11.89 12.19
N GLU A 78 -15.56 -12.65 12.92
CA GLU A 78 -14.17 -12.94 12.55
C GLU A 78 -14.16 -13.68 11.19
N GLU A 79 -14.38 -12.96 10.09
CA GLU A 79 -14.25 -13.54 8.76
C GLU A 79 -13.27 -12.73 7.90
N SER A 80 -12.08 -13.32 7.77
CA SER A 80 -11.10 -13.08 6.70
C SER A 80 -10.29 -11.79 6.76
N ARG A 81 -9.64 -11.50 7.91
CA ARG A 81 -8.40 -10.71 7.88
C ARG A 81 -7.39 -11.48 7.03
N SER A 82 -7.22 -11.06 5.77
CA SER A 82 -6.23 -11.65 4.86
C SER A 82 -4.89 -11.73 5.59
N VAL A 83 -4.21 -12.87 5.50
CA VAL A 83 -2.86 -13.09 6.06
C VAL A 83 -1.91 -11.96 5.65
N ILE A 84 -2.10 -11.39 4.46
CA ILE A 84 -1.37 -10.22 3.93
C ILE A 84 -1.72 -8.92 4.68
N GLY A 85 -2.98 -8.73 5.06
CA GLY A 85 -3.44 -7.61 5.89
C GLY A 85 -2.90 -7.69 7.32
N LEU A 86 -2.83 -8.91 7.89
CA LEU A 86 -2.20 -9.16 9.19
C LEU A 86 -0.69 -8.86 9.18
N PHE A 87 0.00 -9.09 8.05
CA PHE A 87 1.42 -8.76 7.92
C PHE A 87 1.72 -7.26 7.79
N ASN A 88 0.77 -6.45 7.29
CA ASN A 88 0.88 -4.99 7.34
C ASN A 88 0.77 -4.46 8.78
N GLU A 89 0.15 -5.23 9.68
CA GLU A 89 -0.06 -4.91 11.10
C GLU A 89 1.10 -5.43 11.98
N MET A 90 1.90 -6.38 11.50
CA MET A 90 3.00 -7.00 12.26
C MET A 90 4.22 -6.07 12.36
N GLN A 91 4.14 -5.10 13.27
CA GLN A 91 5.20 -4.18 13.62
C GLN A 91 6.32 -4.90 14.38
N ILE A 92 7.44 -5.13 13.70
CA ILE A 92 8.72 -5.39 14.36
C ILE A 92 9.66 -4.30 13.83
N ASN A 93 9.83 -3.24 14.62
CA ASN A 93 10.64 -2.05 14.30
C ASN A 93 10.22 -1.26 13.04
N GLU A 94 8.96 -0.81 13.01
CA GLU A 94 8.33 0.24 12.18
C GLU A 94 8.71 0.37 10.69
N VAL A 95 9.15 -0.71 10.03
CA VAL A 95 9.28 -0.78 8.56
C VAL A 95 7.95 -1.19 7.96
N ARG A 96 7.30 -0.29 7.21
CA ARG A 96 6.04 -0.58 6.49
C ARG A 96 6.30 -0.69 4.99
N LEU A 97 5.84 -1.78 4.37
CA LEU A 97 5.77 -1.87 2.90
C LEU A 97 4.56 -1.09 2.40
N VAL A 98 4.74 -0.18 1.44
CA VAL A 98 3.70 0.78 1.06
C VAL A 98 3.30 0.67 -0.39
N PHE A 99 4.27 0.58 -1.30
CA PHE A 99 4.00 0.58 -2.74
C PHE A 99 4.75 -0.50 -3.49
N ASP A 100 4.06 -1.12 -4.44
CA ASP A 100 4.64 -1.90 -5.53
C ASP A 100 4.91 -0.96 -6.71
N VAL A 101 6.17 -0.82 -7.10
CA VAL A 101 6.59 0.15 -8.11
C VAL A 101 7.06 -0.56 -9.37
N TYR A 102 6.48 -0.20 -10.51
CA TYR A 102 6.78 -0.79 -11.81
C TYR A 102 7.34 0.28 -12.75
N LEU A 103 8.27 -0.15 -13.62
CA LEU A 103 8.83 0.71 -14.67
C LEU A 103 7.74 1.33 -15.56
N PRO A 104 8.00 2.52 -16.13
CA PRO A 104 7.14 3.11 -17.15
C PRO A 104 6.99 2.15 -18.34
N ASN A 105 5.79 1.61 -18.55
CA ASN A 105 5.53 0.66 -19.64
C ASN A 105 4.11 0.87 -20.20
N SER A 106 4.02 1.23 -21.48
CA SER A 106 2.74 1.47 -22.17
C SER A 106 1.88 0.21 -22.31
N LYS A 107 2.47 -0.98 -22.16
CA LYS A 107 1.77 -2.27 -22.20
C LYS A 107 1.38 -2.80 -20.82
N PHE A 108 1.63 -2.04 -19.75
CA PHE A 108 1.27 -2.44 -18.38
C PHE A 108 -0.24 -2.70 -18.26
N ARG A 109 -0.60 -3.81 -17.61
CA ARG A 109 -1.99 -4.18 -17.35
C ARG A 109 -2.22 -4.33 -15.86
N LYS A 110 -3.12 -3.52 -15.29
CA LYS A 110 -3.53 -3.63 -13.87
C LYS A 110 -4.05 -5.03 -13.49
N SER A 111 -4.68 -5.73 -14.43
CA SER A 111 -5.21 -7.08 -14.23
C SER A 111 -4.12 -8.18 -14.21
N SER A 112 -2.93 -7.87 -14.69
CA SER A 112 -1.77 -8.77 -14.75
C SER A 112 -0.50 -7.91 -14.72
N PRO A 113 -0.21 -7.26 -13.58
CA PRO A 113 0.85 -6.25 -13.48
C PRO A 113 2.25 -6.85 -13.61
N GLY A 114 2.40 -8.16 -13.41
CA GLY A 114 3.69 -8.83 -13.28
C GLY A 114 4.36 -8.50 -11.95
N ASP A 115 5.66 -8.76 -11.87
CA ASP A 115 6.46 -8.43 -10.70
C ASP A 115 6.84 -6.94 -10.70
N PRO A 116 6.73 -6.25 -9.56
CA PRO A 116 7.24 -4.89 -9.44
C PRO A 116 8.76 -4.86 -9.59
N SER A 117 9.25 -3.73 -10.07
CA SER A 117 10.68 -3.46 -10.23
C SER A 117 11.36 -3.24 -8.89
N PHE A 118 10.62 -2.69 -7.92
CA PHE A 118 10.99 -2.66 -6.50
C PHE A 118 9.75 -2.44 -5.63
N VAL A 119 9.85 -2.83 -4.36
CA VAL A 119 8.86 -2.50 -3.32
C VAL A 119 9.39 -1.34 -2.49
N LEU A 120 8.56 -0.33 -2.25
CA LEU A 120 8.91 0.81 -1.41
C LEU A 120 8.53 0.53 0.04
N CYS A 121 9.50 0.65 0.95
CA CYS A 121 9.27 0.63 2.38
C CYS A 121 9.41 2.02 3.01
N PHE A 122 8.67 2.28 4.07
CA PHE A 122 8.78 3.48 4.91
C PHE A 122 9.29 3.07 6.28
N THR A 123 10.16 3.88 6.87
CA THR A 123 10.57 3.72 8.26
C THR A 123 10.31 5.01 9.03
N ARG A 124 9.89 4.88 10.29
CA ARG A 124 9.57 6.00 11.18
C ARG A 124 10.63 6.20 12.28
N GLY A 125 11.86 5.80 11.98
CA GLY A 125 12.98 5.90 12.91
C GLY A 125 14.30 5.59 12.22
N HIS A 126 15.11 4.75 12.85
CA HIS A 126 16.40 4.37 12.30
C HIS A 126 16.25 3.62 10.96
N PRO A 127 17.20 3.80 10.02
CA PRO A 127 17.26 2.97 8.84
C PRO A 127 17.27 1.48 9.21
N PRO A 128 16.58 0.62 8.43
CA PRO A 128 16.58 -0.81 8.70
C PRO A 128 17.99 -1.38 8.55
N SER A 129 18.32 -2.40 9.34
CA SER A 129 19.62 -3.06 9.17
C SER A 129 19.66 -3.79 7.82
N LYS A 130 20.86 -4.06 7.32
CA LYS A 130 21.03 -4.85 6.09
C LYS A 130 20.34 -6.22 6.19
N ALA A 131 20.45 -6.89 7.33
CA ALA A 131 19.83 -8.19 7.54
C ALA A 131 18.30 -8.11 7.49
N ASP A 132 17.71 -7.03 8.02
CA ASP A 132 16.28 -6.78 7.95
C ASP A 132 15.84 -6.56 6.50
N LEU A 133 16.60 -5.75 5.75
CA LEU A 133 16.28 -5.48 4.35
C LEU A 133 16.31 -6.76 3.49
N GLU A 134 17.34 -7.59 3.64
CA GLU A 134 17.41 -8.89 2.95
C GLU A 134 16.27 -9.83 3.36
N ALA A 135 15.85 -9.78 4.63
CA ALA A 135 14.68 -10.54 5.10
C ALA A 135 13.37 -10.04 4.48
N LEU A 136 13.22 -8.71 4.34
CA LEU A 136 12.10 -8.10 3.65
C LEU A 136 12.07 -8.47 2.16
N GLU A 137 13.21 -8.46 1.47
CA GLU A 137 13.31 -8.88 0.07
C GLU A 137 12.93 -10.34 -0.12
N ARG A 138 13.44 -11.24 0.73
CA ARG A 138 13.05 -12.67 0.71
C ARG A 138 11.54 -12.85 0.90
N ARG A 139 10.93 -12.06 1.78
CA ARG A 139 9.47 -12.04 1.97
C ARG A 139 8.70 -11.50 0.76
N CYS A 140 9.31 -10.60 0.01
CA CYS A 140 8.76 -10.06 -1.25
C CYS A 140 9.13 -10.90 -2.48
N GLY A 141 9.46 -12.19 -2.33
CA GLY A 141 9.81 -13.04 -3.48
C GLY A 141 11.15 -12.68 -4.15
N ASN A 142 12.08 -12.10 -3.39
CA ASN A 142 13.37 -11.55 -3.86
C ASN A 142 13.23 -10.32 -4.76
N ILE A 143 12.09 -9.62 -4.70
CA ILE A 143 11.95 -8.31 -5.32
C ILE A 143 12.76 -7.28 -4.51
N PRO A 144 13.56 -6.40 -5.16
CA PRO A 144 14.34 -5.39 -4.47
C PRO A 144 13.49 -4.47 -3.59
N VAL A 145 13.97 -4.15 -2.39
CA VAL A 145 13.29 -3.22 -1.49
C VAL A 145 14.05 -1.90 -1.42
N LYS A 146 13.34 -0.79 -1.59
CA LYS A 146 13.89 0.57 -1.43
C LYS A 146 13.31 1.24 -0.20
N VAL A 147 14.18 1.82 0.62
CA VAL A 147 13.78 2.57 1.82
C VAL A 147 13.46 4.00 1.41
N CYS A 148 12.25 4.45 1.75
CA CYS A 148 11.78 5.81 1.53
C CYS A 148 11.87 6.60 2.83
N HIS A 149 12.56 7.73 2.76
CA HIS A 149 12.58 8.72 3.81
C HIS A 149 12.01 10.02 3.27
N VAL A 150 11.12 10.65 4.03
CA VAL A 150 10.48 11.91 3.64
C VAL A 150 10.70 12.91 4.76
N GLU A 151 11.46 13.96 4.46
CA GLU A 151 11.80 15.01 5.41
C GLU A 151 11.55 16.37 4.77
N GLN A 152 10.70 17.18 5.41
CA GLN A 152 10.37 18.54 4.95
C GLN A 152 9.94 18.61 3.46
N GLY A 153 9.31 17.55 2.96
CA GLY A 153 8.85 17.43 1.57
C GLY A 153 9.89 16.98 0.56
N ILE A 154 11.12 16.70 1.00
CA ILE A 154 12.14 16.03 0.20
C ILE A 154 11.94 14.52 0.35
N VAL A 155 11.77 13.81 -0.76
CA VAL A 155 11.66 12.35 -0.78
C VAL A 155 13.00 11.75 -1.22
N SER A 156 13.62 11.01 -0.33
CA SER A 156 14.87 10.28 -0.56
C SER A 156 14.59 8.79 -0.62
N LEU A 157 15.11 8.12 -1.66
CA LEU A 157 15.05 6.66 -1.81
C LEU A 157 16.44 6.07 -1.67
N PHE A 158 16.59 5.11 -0.75
CA PHE A 158 17.83 4.38 -0.52
C PHE A 158 17.69 2.93 -0.99
N SER A 159 18.75 2.40 -1.62
CA SER A 159 18.91 0.98 -1.91
C SER A 159 20.32 0.55 -1.52
N PHE A 160 20.46 -0.75 -1.24
CA PHE A 160 21.74 -1.36 -0.90
C PHE A 160 22.04 -2.44 -1.92
N ASP A 161 23.18 -2.30 -2.59
CA ASP A 161 23.64 -3.28 -3.57
C ASP A 161 24.92 -3.95 -3.06
N LYS A 162 25.07 -5.25 -3.32
CA LYS A 162 26.32 -5.95 -3.08
C LYS A 162 27.24 -5.72 -4.28
N VAL A 163 28.42 -5.18 -4.03
CA VAL A 163 29.45 -4.97 -5.04
C VAL A 163 30.67 -5.85 -4.70
N GLU A 164 31.17 -6.60 -5.67
CA GLU A 164 32.42 -7.33 -5.54
C GLU A 164 33.58 -6.40 -5.92
N LEU A 165 34.56 -6.27 -5.03
CA LEU A 165 35.72 -5.44 -5.28
C LEU A 165 36.73 -6.20 -6.15
N PRO A 166 37.37 -5.53 -7.12
CA PRO A 166 38.42 -6.16 -7.91
C PRO A 166 39.58 -6.57 -7.00
N ILE A 167 40.10 -7.78 -7.21
CA ILE A 167 41.32 -8.24 -6.55
C ILE A 167 42.48 -7.54 -7.24
N LEU A 168 43.25 -6.73 -6.51
CA LEU A 168 44.44 -6.08 -7.06
C LEU A 168 45.55 -7.14 -7.30
N PRO A 169 46.30 -7.02 -8.41
CA PRO A 169 47.38 -7.94 -8.75
C PRO A 169 48.59 -7.83 -7.80
#